data_AF-A0A1D2QUN4-F1
#
_entry.id   AF-A0A1D2QUN4-F1
#
_cell.length_a   1.000
_cell.length_b   1.000
_cell.length_c   1.000
_cell.angle_alpha   90.00
_cell.angle_beta   90.00
_cell.angle_gamma   90.00
#
_symmetry.space_group_name_H-M   'P 1'
#
loop_
_entity.id
_entity.type
_entity.pdbx_description
1 polymer ?
#
loop_
_entity_poly.entity_id
_entity_poly.type
_entity_poly.pdbx_seq_one_letter_code
_entity_poly.pdbx_strand_id
1 'polypeptide(L)'
;MQGLSKKGVDVKSAAEKASKDGKLLSELLEGVTAKKEEVRHNSFRVLDFLSENNPEVLYPRRWDFFVKLLSSYNTYHKLSAVRIIANLTKVDAENKFEKIFEKYYGLLDDKSMIPAAWAAGNSGKIARAKPELQTRITNRLLGIDRTHHNPERRDLIKGYAIEAFSEYFEEAKDKKKIMEFVRKQLNARSPKTKKLAKEFLEKRENEFN
;
A
#
# COMPACT_ATOMS: atom_id res chain seq x y z
N MET A 1 -25.11 2.77 -10.82
CA MET A 1 -24.09 1.93 -11.52
C MET A 1 -23.83 2.23 -13.02
N GLN A 2 -24.76 2.73 -13.85
CA GLN A 2 -24.54 2.88 -15.32
C GLN A 2 -23.36 3.79 -15.73
N GLY A 3 -22.89 4.70 -14.87
CA GLY A 3 -21.74 5.58 -15.15
C GLY A 3 -20.37 4.90 -14.99
N LEU A 4 -20.24 3.92 -14.10
CA LEU A 4 -18.96 3.29 -13.73
C LEU A 4 -18.55 2.15 -14.67
N SER A 5 -19.42 1.75 -15.61
CA SER A 5 -19.14 0.71 -16.59
C SER A 5 -18.54 1.22 -17.90
N LYS A 6 -18.38 2.54 -18.08
CA LYS A 6 -17.80 3.13 -19.30
C LYS A 6 -16.27 3.07 -19.25
N LYS A 7 -15.63 2.84 -20.41
CA LYS A 7 -14.18 3.05 -20.57
C LYS A 7 -13.88 4.55 -20.48
N GLY A 8 -12.81 4.92 -19.76
CA GLY A 8 -12.37 6.32 -19.65
C GLY A 8 -13.11 7.16 -18.61
N VAL A 9 -13.37 6.62 -17.41
CA VAL A 9 -13.89 7.43 -16.29
C VAL A 9 -12.90 8.55 -15.97
N ASP A 10 -13.39 9.80 -16.00
CA ASP A 10 -12.68 10.94 -15.46
C ASP A 10 -12.62 10.81 -13.93
N VAL A 11 -11.49 10.27 -13.46
CA VAL A 11 -11.26 9.96 -12.04
C VAL A 11 -11.35 11.21 -11.17
N LYS A 12 -10.81 12.34 -11.65
CA LYS A 12 -10.76 13.57 -10.88
C LYS A 12 -12.16 14.16 -10.74
N SER A 13 -12.89 14.32 -11.84
CA SER A 13 -14.26 14.83 -11.80
C SER A 13 -15.19 13.91 -10.99
N ALA A 14 -15.03 12.59 -11.11
CA ALA A 14 -15.80 11.63 -10.33
C ALA A 14 -15.50 11.72 -8.82
N ALA A 15 -14.23 11.90 -8.44
CA ALA A 15 -13.84 12.06 -7.04
C ALA A 15 -14.35 13.38 -6.45
N GLU A 16 -14.26 14.48 -7.19
CA GLU A 16 -14.79 15.80 -6.79
C GLU A 16 -16.31 15.79 -6.59
N LYS A 17 -17.04 15.00 -7.39
CA LYS A 17 -18.47 14.79 -7.18
C LYS A 17 -18.73 13.91 -5.97
N ALA A 18 -18.01 12.80 -5.84
CA ALA A 18 -18.18 11.85 -4.74
C ALA A 18 -17.84 12.46 -3.37
N SER A 19 -16.98 13.50 -3.30
CA SER A 19 -16.70 14.20 -2.05
C SER A 19 -17.88 15.03 -1.53
N LYS A 20 -18.84 15.36 -2.40
CA LYS A 20 -20.03 16.17 -2.07
C LYS A 20 -21.32 15.36 -2.11
N ASP A 21 -21.33 14.25 -2.86
CA ASP A 21 -22.49 13.37 -3.03
C ASP A 21 -22.28 12.03 -2.30
N GLY A 22 -22.95 11.90 -1.16
CA GLY A 22 -22.92 10.67 -0.34
C GLY A 22 -23.50 9.44 -1.03
N LYS A 23 -24.43 9.62 -2.00
CA LYS A 23 -24.98 8.50 -2.78
C LYS A 23 -23.93 7.99 -3.76
N LEU A 24 -23.30 8.87 -4.51
CA LEU A 24 -22.21 8.49 -5.42
C LEU A 24 -21.05 7.84 -4.67
N LEU A 25 -20.67 8.38 -3.51
CA LEU A 25 -19.66 7.75 -2.66
C LEU A 25 -20.05 6.32 -2.24
N SER A 26 -21.32 6.11 -1.88
CA SER A 26 -21.83 4.78 -1.52
C SER A 26 -21.80 3.82 -2.72
N GLU A 27 -22.18 4.27 -3.92
CA GLU A 27 -22.07 3.47 -5.14
C GLU A 27 -20.63 3.06 -5.46
N LEU A 28 -19.66 3.94 -5.19
CA LEU A 28 -18.23 3.63 -5.37
C LEU A 28 -17.73 2.59 -4.35
N LEU A 29 -18.17 2.70 -3.09
CA LEU A 29 -17.84 1.73 -2.04
C LEU A 29 -18.42 0.35 -2.36
N GLU A 30 -19.66 0.27 -2.82
CA GLU A 30 -20.23 -0.99 -3.32
C GLU A 30 -19.45 -1.49 -4.54
N GLY A 31 -19.10 -0.57 -5.44
CA GLY A 31 -18.39 -0.82 -6.68
C GLY A 31 -17.05 -1.53 -6.49
N VAL A 32 -16.25 -1.19 -5.47
CA VAL A 32 -14.96 -1.89 -5.21
C VAL A 32 -15.11 -3.36 -4.81
N THR A 33 -16.33 -3.80 -4.50
CA THR A 33 -16.65 -5.22 -4.26
C THR A 33 -17.48 -5.86 -5.38
N ALA A 34 -17.72 -5.13 -6.47
CA ALA A 34 -18.52 -5.61 -7.57
C ALA A 34 -17.86 -6.79 -8.30
N LYS A 35 -18.69 -7.74 -8.75
CA LYS A 35 -18.26 -8.87 -9.58
C LYS A 35 -17.68 -8.40 -10.91
N LYS A 36 -18.33 -7.41 -11.54
CA LYS A 36 -17.92 -6.83 -12.82
C LYS A 36 -16.59 -6.07 -12.66
N GLU A 37 -15.58 -6.50 -13.40
CA GLU A 37 -14.21 -5.99 -13.28
C GLU A 37 -14.11 -4.49 -13.56
N GLU A 38 -14.75 -4.00 -14.62
CA GLU A 38 -14.65 -2.58 -14.98
C GLU A 38 -15.26 -1.69 -13.89
N VAL A 39 -16.37 -2.11 -13.29
CA VAL A 39 -17.01 -1.39 -12.19
C VAL A 39 -16.08 -1.39 -10.97
N ARG A 40 -15.51 -2.54 -10.62
CA ARG A 40 -14.57 -2.66 -9.51
C ARG A 40 -13.33 -1.80 -9.70
N HIS A 41 -12.71 -1.89 -10.87
CA HIS A 41 -11.50 -1.16 -11.20
C HIS A 41 -11.75 0.36 -11.23
N ASN A 42 -12.80 0.81 -11.89
CA ASN A 42 -13.13 2.24 -11.95
C ASN A 42 -13.47 2.80 -10.58
N SER A 43 -14.23 2.06 -9.76
CA SER A 43 -14.56 2.48 -8.41
C SER A 43 -13.32 2.59 -7.52
N PHE A 44 -12.41 1.62 -7.64
CA PHE A 44 -11.12 1.66 -6.94
C PHE A 44 -10.31 2.87 -7.34
N ARG A 45 -10.20 3.19 -8.65
CA ARG A 45 -9.43 4.35 -9.11
C ARG A 45 -9.96 5.67 -8.54
N VAL A 46 -11.28 5.84 -8.50
CA VAL A 46 -11.90 7.04 -7.92
C VAL A 46 -11.66 7.12 -6.41
N LEU A 47 -11.82 6.01 -5.68
CA LEU A 47 -11.58 5.98 -4.24
C LEU A 47 -10.10 6.11 -3.87
N ASP A 48 -9.17 5.55 -4.65
CA ASP A 48 -7.72 5.74 -4.46
C ASP A 48 -7.37 7.22 -4.59
N PHE A 49 -7.80 7.86 -5.69
CA PHE A 49 -7.61 9.30 -5.89
C PHE A 49 -8.20 10.13 -4.75
N LEU A 50 -9.44 9.82 -4.32
CA LEU A 50 -10.07 10.52 -3.22
C LEU A 50 -9.31 10.32 -1.90
N SER A 51 -8.85 9.10 -1.61
CA SER A 51 -8.08 8.81 -0.40
C SER A 51 -6.71 9.49 -0.38
N GLU A 52 -6.11 9.72 -1.54
CA GLU A 52 -4.81 10.40 -1.65
C GLU A 52 -4.94 11.92 -1.57
N ASN A 53 -6.02 12.51 -2.11
CA ASN A 53 -6.16 13.97 -2.23
C ASN A 53 -7.10 14.60 -1.20
N ASN A 54 -8.14 13.89 -0.74
CA ASN A 54 -9.14 14.36 0.22
C ASN A 54 -9.49 13.23 1.22
N PRO A 55 -8.50 12.70 1.97
CA PRO A 55 -8.70 11.56 2.85
C PRO A 55 -9.75 11.80 3.95
N GLU A 56 -10.01 13.06 4.33
CA GLU A 56 -10.96 13.45 5.37
C GLU A 56 -12.40 13.06 5.01
N VAL A 57 -12.70 12.90 3.72
CA VAL A 57 -14.00 12.42 3.24
C VAL A 57 -14.22 10.94 3.59
N LEU A 58 -13.15 10.14 3.59
CA LEU A 58 -13.22 8.70 3.78
C LEU A 58 -12.91 8.28 5.22
N TYR A 59 -11.90 8.86 5.84
CA TYR A 59 -11.35 8.40 7.11
C TYR A 59 -12.39 8.27 8.24
N PRO A 60 -13.21 9.30 8.56
CA PRO A 60 -14.06 9.25 9.76
C PRO A 60 -15.14 8.17 9.71
N ARG A 61 -15.68 7.87 8.52
CA ARG A 61 -16.88 7.02 8.37
C ARG A 61 -16.66 5.73 7.59
N ARG A 62 -15.57 5.63 6.81
CA ARG A 62 -15.34 4.51 5.88
C ARG A 62 -14.11 3.68 6.21
N TRP A 63 -13.36 4.01 7.25
CA TRP A 63 -12.23 3.21 7.72
C TRP A 63 -12.57 1.73 7.87
N ASP A 64 -13.60 1.41 8.67
CA ASP A 64 -13.98 0.02 8.98
C ASP A 64 -14.39 -0.78 7.75
N PHE A 65 -14.93 -0.12 6.73
CA PHE A 65 -15.24 -0.76 5.45
C PHE A 65 -13.96 -1.33 4.82
N PHE A 66 -12.91 -0.53 4.72
CA PHE A 66 -11.64 -0.99 4.15
C PHE A 66 -10.94 -2.02 5.06
N VAL A 67 -11.03 -1.88 6.38
CA VAL A 67 -10.46 -2.86 7.32
C VAL A 67 -11.09 -4.25 7.14
N LYS A 68 -12.40 -4.31 6.87
CA LYS A 68 -13.08 -5.58 6.57
C LYS A 68 -12.54 -6.23 5.29
N LEU A 69 -12.24 -5.43 4.27
CA LEU A 69 -11.74 -5.91 2.98
C LEU A 69 -10.33 -6.52 3.05
N LEU A 70 -9.50 -6.19 4.05
CA LEU A 70 -8.21 -6.87 4.27
C LEU A 70 -8.36 -8.39 4.45
N SER A 71 -9.50 -8.85 4.97
CA SER A 71 -9.79 -10.28 5.20
C SER A 71 -10.57 -10.94 4.05
N SER A 72 -10.82 -10.23 2.95
CA SER A 72 -11.58 -10.75 1.80
C SER A 72 -10.89 -11.96 1.17
N TYR A 73 -11.63 -12.92 0.61
CA TYR A 73 -11.03 -13.96 -0.24
C TYR A 73 -10.57 -13.43 -1.61
N ASN A 74 -11.14 -12.30 -2.06
CA ASN A 74 -10.83 -11.69 -3.34
C ASN A 74 -9.60 -10.77 -3.22
N THR A 75 -8.56 -11.08 -4.01
CA THR A 75 -7.31 -10.31 -4.07
C THR A 75 -7.56 -8.83 -4.31
N TYR A 76 -8.40 -8.45 -5.28
CA TYR A 76 -8.63 -7.04 -5.62
C TYR A 76 -9.24 -6.26 -4.46
N HIS A 77 -10.10 -6.88 -3.65
CA HIS A 77 -10.65 -6.21 -2.46
C HIS A 77 -9.53 -5.89 -1.46
N LYS A 78 -8.60 -6.83 -1.24
CA LYS A 78 -7.42 -6.59 -0.39
C LYS A 78 -6.56 -5.47 -0.95
N LEU A 79 -6.32 -5.45 -2.27
CA LEU A 79 -5.50 -4.42 -2.90
C LEU A 79 -6.11 -3.03 -2.71
N SER A 80 -7.43 -2.89 -2.90
CA SER A 80 -8.15 -1.65 -2.61
C SER A 80 -7.99 -1.23 -1.15
N ALA A 81 -8.15 -2.17 -0.22
CA ALA A 81 -7.98 -1.91 1.21
C ALA A 81 -6.56 -1.46 1.57
N VAL A 82 -5.55 -2.22 1.13
CA VAL A 82 -4.12 -1.98 1.40
C VAL A 82 -3.72 -0.58 0.97
N ARG A 83 -4.10 -0.19 -0.26
CA ARG A 83 -3.78 1.10 -0.85
C ARG A 83 -4.50 2.24 -0.15
N ILE A 84 -5.82 2.13 0.01
CA ILE A 84 -6.64 3.21 0.59
C ILE A 84 -6.27 3.40 2.06
N ILE A 85 -6.15 2.34 2.86
CA ILE A 85 -5.74 2.45 4.28
C ILE A 85 -4.39 3.15 4.40
N ALA A 86 -3.42 2.81 3.55
CA ALA A 86 -2.11 3.46 3.57
C ALA A 86 -2.22 4.97 3.32
N ASN A 87 -3.03 5.40 2.34
CA ASN A 87 -3.26 6.82 2.08
C ASN A 87 -3.95 7.52 3.27
N LEU A 88 -4.91 6.86 3.91
CA LEU A 88 -5.66 7.44 5.04
C LEU A 88 -4.82 7.60 6.31
N THR A 89 -3.68 6.92 6.44
CA THR A 89 -2.81 7.05 7.62
C THR A 89 -2.32 8.48 7.87
N LYS A 90 -2.24 9.32 6.83
CA LYS A 90 -1.81 10.72 6.95
C LYS A 90 -2.80 11.62 7.73
N VAL A 91 -4.05 11.17 7.91
CA VAL A 91 -5.09 11.85 8.71
C VAL A 91 -5.61 10.97 9.85
N ASP A 92 -4.83 9.97 10.29
CA ASP A 92 -5.23 8.99 11.30
C ASP A 92 -5.16 9.54 12.74
N ALA A 93 -5.95 10.57 13.02
CA ALA A 93 -5.98 11.28 14.30
C ALA A 93 -6.42 10.39 15.49
N GLU A 94 -7.21 9.34 15.24
CA GLU A 94 -7.68 8.40 16.27
C GLU A 94 -6.77 7.16 16.42
N ASN A 95 -5.60 7.17 15.77
CA ASN A 95 -4.62 6.09 15.75
C ASN A 95 -5.24 4.70 15.45
N LYS A 96 -6.15 4.66 14.46
CA LYS A 96 -6.84 3.44 14.03
C LYS A 96 -5.91 2.47 13.32
N PHE A 97 -4.84 2.94 12.66
CA PHE A 97 -3.90 2.07 11.98
C PHE A 97 -3.16 1.15 12.96
N GLU A 98 -2.72 1.67 14.10
CA GLU A 98 -1.99 0.86 15.07
C GLU A 98 -2.82 -0.33 15.60
N LYS A 99 -4.13 -0.13 15.77
CA LYS A 99 -5.09 -1.18 16.18
C LYS A 99 -5.21 -2.31 15.15
N ILE A 100 -4.96 -2.04 13.88
CA ILE A 100 -5.01 -3.04 12.80
C ILE A 100 -3.62 -3.45 12.30
N PHE A 101 -2.55 -3.02 12.96
CA PHE A 101 -1.18 -3.19 12.48
C PHE A 101 -0.88 -4.65 12.11
N GLU A 102 -1.20 -5.57 13.03
CA GLU A 102 -0.98 -7.00 12.83
C GLU A 102 -1.84 -7.56 11.69
N LYS A 103 -3.07 -7.06 11.54
CA LYS A 103 -3.95 -7.45 10.44
C LYS A 103 -3.40 -7.00 9.09
N TYR A 104 -2.89 -5.78 9.00
CA TYR A 104 -2.32 -5.22 7.77
C TYR A 104 -1.04 -5.97 7.40
N TYR A 105 -0.09 -6.11 8.34
CA TYR A 105 1.19 -6.76 8.09
C TYR A 105 1.13 -8.28 8.02
N GLY A 106 0.05 -8.90 8.50
CA GLY A 106 -0.26 -10.31 8.23
C GLY A 106 -0.41 -10.60 6.73
N LEU A 107 -0.73 -9.59 5.90
CA LEU A 107 -0.78 -9.74 4.44
C LEU A 107 0.57 -10.01 3.79
N LEU A 108 1.70 -9.72 4.47
CA LEU A 108 3.01 -10.13 3.98
C LEU A 108 3.13 -11.66 3.86
N ASP A 109 2.28 -12.40 4.58
CA ASP A 109 2.17 -13.86 4.55
C ASP A 109 0.88 -14.34 3.86
N ASP A 110 0.24 -13.49 3.05
CA ASP A 110 -0.97 -13.85 2.31
C ASP A 110 -0.70 -14.98 1.31
N LYS A 111 -1.65 -15.91 1.08
CA LYS A 111 -1.50 -17.00 0.09
C LYS A 111 -1.04 -16.51 -1.29
N SER A 112 -1.43 -15.29 -1.68
CA SER A 112 -1.02 -14.65 -2.92
C SER A 112 0.13 -13.69 -2.68
N MET A 113 1.13 -13.74 -3.56
CA MET A 113 2.25 -12.78 -3.55
C MET A 113 1.77 -11.33 -3.78
N ILE A 114 0.66 -11.12 -4.50
CA ILE A 114 0.25 -9.77 -4.93
C ILE A 114 -0.18 -8.89 -3.74
N PRO A 115 -1.08 -9.32 -2.83
CA PRO A 115 -1.34 -8.59 -1.59
C PRO A 115 -0.09 -8.36 -0.74
N ALA A 116 0.80 -9.35 -0.62
CA ALA A 116 2.04 -9.21 0.14
C ALA A 116 2.94 -8.11 -0.44
N ALA A 117 3.15 -8.11 -1.76
CA ALA A 117 3.89 -7.07 -2.46
C ALA A 117 3.27 -5.69 -2.28
N TRP A 118 1.95 -5.57 -2.40
CA TRP A 118 1.26 -4.28 -2.20
C TRP A 118 1.34 -3.78 -0.76
N ALA A 119 1.21 -4.66 0.23
CA ALA A 119 1.37 -4.30 1.63
C ALA A 119 2.80 -3.83 1.92
N ALA A 120 3.80 -4.53 1.36
CA ALA A 120 5.20 -4.12 1.45
C ALA A 120 5.43 -2.73 0.84
N GLY A 121 5.01 -2.50 -0.40
CA GLY A 121 5.24 -1.25 -1.12
C GLY A 121 4.54 -0.04 -0.50
N ASN A 122 3.26 -0.20 -0.09
CA ASN A 122 2.51 0.90 0.53
C ASN A 122 2.94 1.18 1.98
N SER A 123 3.81 0.35 2.57
CA SER A 123 4.36 0.61 3.90
C SER A 123 5.20 1.88 3.98
N GLY A 124 5.79 2.34 2.87
CA GLY A 124 6.55 3.60 2.84
C GLY A 124 5.66 4.81 3.14
N LYS A 125 4.44 4.85 2.57
CA LYS A 125 3.44 5.88 2.87
C LYS A 125 3.06 5.91 4.35
N ILE A 126 2.84 4.72 4.91
CA ILE A 126 2.47 4.56 6.33
C ILE A 126 3.62 5.00 7.23
N ALA A 127 4.85 4.59 6.94
CA ALA A 127 6.05 4.93 7.70
C ALA A 127 6.34 6.44 7.68
N ARG A 128 6.08 7.12 6.56
CA ARG A 128 6.18 8.59 6.49
C ARG A 128 5.08 9.28 7.30
N ALA A 129 3.84 8.79 7.22
CA ALA A 129 2.71 9.36 7.95
C ALA A 129 2.76 9.11 9.46
N LYS A 130 3.38 8.02 9.89
CA LYS A 130 3.44 7.57 11.29
C LYS A 130 4.89 7.27 11.73
N PRO A 131 5.71 8.31 11.97
CA PRO A 131 7.11 8.16 12.38
C PRO A 131 7.32 7.24 13.59
N GLU A 132 6.37 7.23 14.53
CA GLU A 132 6.36 6.39 15.72
C GLU A 132 6.34 4.88 15.40
N LEU A 133 5.81 4.50 14.24
CA LEU A 133 5.71 3.11 13.79
C LEU A 133 6.88 2.67 12.90
N GLN A 134 7.76 3.58 12.47
CA GLN A 134 8.80 3.30 11.46
C GLN A 134 9.67 2.09 11.79
N THR A 135 10.18 1.98 13.02
CA THR A 135 11.00 0.83 13.43
C THR A 135 10.20 -0.47 13.36
N ARG A 136 8.93 -0.47 13.80
CA ARG A 136 8.07 -1.66 13.75
C ARG A 136 7.76 -2.07 12.31
N ILE A 137 7.50 -1.11 11.43
CA ILE A 137 7.28 -1.32 9.99
C ILE A 137 8.54 -1.86 9.33
N THR A 138 9.69 -1.24 9.59
CA THR A 138 11.00 -1.67 9.08
C THR A 138 11.24 -3.13 9.43
N ASN A 139 11.05 -3.51 10.70
CA ASN A 139 11.24 -4.89 11.15
C ASN A 139 10.31 -5.90 10.41
N ARG A 140 9.07 -5.50 10.08
CA ARG A 140 8.18 -6.35 9.26
C ARG A 140 8.72 -6.55 7.85
N LEU A 141 9.19 -5.49 7.20
CA LEU A 141 9.74 -5.55 5.85
C LEU A 141 11.07 -6.31 5.78
N LEU A 142 11.95 -6.13 6.75
CA LEU A 142 13.19 -6.92 6.88
C LEU A 142 12.91 -8.41 7.07
N GLY A 143 11.74 -8.74 7.62
CA GLY A 143 11.30 -10.11 7.91
C GLY A 143 10.67 -10.87 6.75
N ILE A 144 10.66 -10.33 5.51
CA ILE A 144 10.01 -11.00 4.35
C ILE A 144 10.54 -12.43 4.11
N ASP A 145 11.80 -12.72 4.44
CA ASP A 145 12.36 -14.07 4.31
C ASP A 145 11.70 -15.13 5.21
N ARG A 146 10.94 -14.71 6.22
CA ARG A 146 10.22 -15.60 7.16
C ARG A 146 8.81 -15.94 6.70
N THR A 147 8.33 -15.34 5.60
CA THR A 147 7.00 -15.62 5.04
C THR A 147 6.96 -17.01 4.38
N HIS A 148 5.80 -17.66 4.27
CA HIS A 148 5.65 -18.99 3.65
C HIS A 148 5.95 -19.02 2.15
N HIS A 149 6.11 -17.86 1.51
CA HIS A 149 6.37 -17.74 0.09
C HIS A 149 7.66 -18.45 -0.35
N ASN A 150 7.73 -18.93 -1.59
CA ASN A 150 8.97 -19.47 -2.14
C ASN A 150 10.00 -18.35 -2.38
N PRO A 151 11.29 -18.69 -2.57
CA PRO A 151 12.36 -17.71 -2.77
C PRO A 151 12.09 -16.70 -3.89
N GLU A 152 11.54 -17.14 -5.03
CA GLU A 152 11.26 -16.26 -6.17
C GLU A 152 10.22 -15.18 -5.83
N ARG A 153 9.15 -15.56 -5.12
CA ARG A 153 8.11 -14.62 -4.68
C ARG A 153 8.62 -13.69 -3.59
N ARG A 154 9.40 -14.20 -2.63
CA ARG A 154 10.05 -13.38 -1.61
C ARG A 154 10.92 -12.31 -2.25
N ASP A 155 11.75 -12.67 -3.24
CA ASP A 155 12.61 -11.71 -3.96
C ASP A 155 11.81 -10.59 -4.64
N LEU A 156 10.64 -10.90 -5.21
CA LEU A 156 9.76 -9.88 -5.78
C LEU A 156 9.19 -8.96 -4.70
N ILE A 157 8.69 -9.51 -3.58
CA ILE A 157 8.14 -8.72 -2.46
C ILE A 157 9.23 -7.82 -1.85
N LYS A 158 10.47 -8.30 -1.73
CA LYS A 158 11.61 -7.47 -1.27
C LYS A 158 11.83 -6.25 -2.16
N GLY A 159 11.61 -6.36 -3.47
CA GLY A 159 11.64 -5.19 -4.37
C GLY A 159 10.67 -4.10 -3.95
N TYR A 160 9.43 -4.47 -3.60
CA TYR A 160 8.45 -3.53 -3.07
C TYR A 160 8.85 -2.96 -1.70
N ALA A 161 9.52 -3.76 -0.86
CA ALA A 161 10.07 -3.23 0.39
C ALA A 161 11.18 -2.19 0.15
N ILE A 162 12.02 -2.35 -0.88
CA ILE A 162 13.03 -1.35 -1.26
C ILE A 162 12.38 -0.04 -1.73
N GLU A 163 11.31 -0.14 -2.53
CA GLU A 163 10.49 1.01 -2.92
C GLU A 163 9.95 1.71 -1.65
N ALA A 164 9.38 0.95 -0.71
CA ALA A 164 8.88 1.50 0.56
C ALA A 164 9.99 2.16 1.40
N PHE A 165 11.16 1.55 1.54
CA PHE A 165 12.29 2.14 2.25
C PHE A 165 12.71 3.47 1.64
N SER A 166 12.59 3.62 0.32
CA SER A 166 12.96 4.87 -0.36
C SER A 166 12.11 6.06 0.07
N GLU A 167 10.88 5.82 0.53
CA GLU A 167 9.94 6.87 0.93
C GLU A 167 10.29 7.52 2.28
N TYR A 168 11.00 6.84 3.17
CA TYR A 168 11.24 7.34 4.54
C TYR A 168 12.67 7.09 5.04
N PHE A 169 13.59 6.74 4.15
CA PHE A 169 14.95 6.38 4.57
C PHE A 169 15.63 7.51 5.32
N GLU A 170 15.46 8.77 4.90
CA GLU A 170 16.17 9.89 5.49
C GLU A 170 15.84 10.10 6.96
N GLU A 171 14.59 9.86 7.35
CA GLU A 171 14.13 9.97 8.72
C GLU A 171 14.27 8.66 9.52
N ALA A 172 14.57 7.54 8.84
CA ALA A 172 14.59 6.22 9.47
C ALA A 172 15.70 6.10 10.54
N LYS A 173 15.34 5.58 11.71
CA LYS A 173 16.31 5.24 12.77
C LYS A 173 17.17 4.01 12.40
N ASP A 174 16.60 3.08 11.65
CA ASP A 174 17.19 1.78 11.33
C ASP A 174 17.97 1.78 9.98
N LYS A 175 18.51 2.93 9.54
CA LYS A 175 19.23 3.10 8.25
C LYS A 175 20.24 1.97 7.98
N LYS A 176 21.06 1.60 8.96
CA LYS A 176 22.06 0.54 8.81
C LYS A 176 21.44 -0.81 8.43
N LYS A 177 20.35 -1.22 9.10
CA LYS A 177 19.65 -2.48 8.82
C LYS A 177 19.01 -2.46 7.43
N ILE A 178 18.44 -1.31 7.04
CA ILE A 178 17.88 -1.13 5.70
C ILE A 178 18.98 -1.27 4.65
N MET A 179 20.11 -0.60 4.81
CA MET A 179 21.25 -0.70 3.88
C MET A 179 21.78 -2.13 3.76
N GLU A 180 21.93 -2.84 4.88
CA GLU A 180 22.34 -4.25 4.88
C GLU A 180 21.34 -5.15 4.13
N PHE A 181 20.03 -4.92 4.33
CA PHE A 181 19.00 -5.65 3.61
C PHE A 181 19.04 -5.37 2.11
N VAL A 182 19.16 -4.11 1.70
CA VAL A 182 19.18 -3.69 0.30
C VAL A 182 20.42 -4.25 -0.41
N ARG A 183 21.61 -4.18 0.22
CA ARG A 183 22.87 -4.74 -0.34
C ARG A 183 22.76 -6.23 -0.65
N LYS A 184 22.09 -7.01 0.21
CA LYS A 184 21.84 -8.44 -0.05
C LYS A 184 21.04 -8.67 -1.33
N GLN A 185 20.22 -7.70 -1.76
CA GLN A 185 19.37 -7.83 -2.94
C GLN A 185 20.08 -7.49 -4.26
N LEU A 186 21.35 -7.07 -4.24
CA LEU A 186 22.17 -6.94 -5.45
C LEU A 186 22.33 -8.28 -6.19
N ASN A 187 22.20 -9.39 -5.45
CA ASN A 187 22.26 -10.76 -5.97
C ASN A 187 20.88 -11.43 -6.09
N ALA A 188 19.78 -10.67 -6.01
CA ALA A 188 18.43 -11.24 -6.10
C ALA A 188 18.19 -11.92 -7.46
N ARG A 189 17.34 -12.96 -7.49
CA ARG A 189 16.98 -13.65 -8.74
C ARG A 189 16.19 -12.73 -9.66
N SER A 190 15.31 -11.91 -9.09
CA SER A 190 14.50 -10.91 -9.77
C SER A 190 15.34 -9.76 -10.35
N PRO A 191 15.36 -9.57 -11.68
CA PRO A 191 16.03 -8.42 -12.31
C PRO A 191 15.49 -7.07 -11.82
N LYS A 192 14.17 -6.97 -11.58
CA LYS A 192 13.54 -5.75 -11.06
C LYS A 192 14.10 -5.43 -9.67
N THR A 193 14.18 -6.43 -8.79
CA THR A 193 14.66 -6.25 -7.41
C THR A 193 16.12 -5.83 -7.38
N LYS A 194 16.97 -6.46 -8.21
CA LYS A 194 18.38 -6.04 -8.37
C LYS A 194 18.51 -4.60 -8.82
N LYS A 195 17.72 -4.19 -9.82
CA LYS A 195 17.70 -2.81 -10.33
C LYS A 195 17.33 -1.82 -9.22
N LEU A 196 16.23 -2.07 -8.50
CA LEU A 196 15.81 -1.23 -7.38
C LEU A 196 16.86 -1.14 -6.28
N ALA A 197 17.52 -2.26 -5.95
CA ALA A 197 18.59 -2.27 -4.95
C ALA A 197 19.78 -1.40 -5.37
N LYS A 198 20.18 -1.49 -6.64
CA LYS A 198 21.26 -0.67 -7.20
C LYS A 198 20.90 0.82 -7.15
N GLU A 199 19.74 1.20 -7.68
CA GLU A 199 19.27 2.60 -7.69
C GLU A 199 19.16 3.17 -6.27
N PHE A 200 18.69 2.36 -5.31
CA PHE A 200 18.62 2.75 -3.91
C PHE A 200 20.00 3.07 -3.32
N LEU A 201 21.02 2.24 -3.60
CA LEU A 201 22.36 2.42 -3.04
C LEU A 201 23.09 3.58 -3.72
N GLU A 202 23.02 3.69 -5.04
CA GLU A 202 23.66 4.77 -5.80
C GLU A 202 23.19 6.15 -5.35
N LYS A 203 21.87 6.30 -5.13
CA LYS A 203 21.32 7.57 -4.63
C LYS A 203 21.96 7.99 -3.30
N ARG A 204 22.25 7.04 -2.41
CA ARG A 204 22.75 7.30 -1.06
C ARG A 204 24.26 7.40 -0.99
N GLU A 205 25.00 6.76 -1.88
CA GLU A 205 26.45 6.95 -1.99
C GLU A 205 26.78 8.37 -2.49
N ASN A 206 25.93 8.93 -3.36
CA ASN A 206 26.07 10.31 -3.84
C ASN A 206 25.64 11.38 -2.82
N GLU A 207 24.95 11.02 -1.74
CA GLU A 207 24.52 11.95 -0.68
C GLU A 207 25.60 12.15 0.40
N PHE A 208 26.69 11.36 0.37
CA PHE A 208 27.82 11.45 1.31
C PHE A 208 29.18 11.74 0.64
N ASN A 209 29.18 12.06 -0.66
CA ASN A 209 30.33 12.57 -1.41
C ASN A 209 30.11 14.04 -1.78
#